data_AF-A0A1G7HQR9-F1
#
_entry.id   AF-A0A1G7HQR9-F1
#
_cell.length_a   1.000
_cell.length_b   1.000
_cell.length_c   1.000
_cell.angle_alpha   90.00
_cell.angle_beta   90.00
_cell.angle_gamma   90.00
#
_symmetry.space_group_name_H-M   'P 1'
#
loop_
_entity.id
_entity.type
_entity.pdbx_description
1 polymer ?
#
loop_
_entity_poly.entity_id
_entity_poly.type
_entity_poly.pdbx_seq_one_letter_code
_entity_poly.pdbx_strand_id
1 'polypeptide(L)'
;MKKIITVIVLFIGMNAIAQRSEKKVIDPETFAQKNTERSTKELGLNEDQQAKVYDMNLRNAQERTSKMEERKSGERKKPTEEEREARKAEMEAQLNAHKEEMRGILNTEQFQKWETMQEKRGKNKKGAKKMKS
;
A
#
# COMPACT_ATOMS: atom_id res chain seq x y z
N MET A 1 19.86 -10.98 -17.43
CA MET A 1 20.95 -10.94 -16.42
C MET A 1 20.38 -10.27 -15.19
N LYS A 2 20.05 -11.07 -14.18
CA LYS A 2 20.90 -11.30 -12.99
C LYS A 2 21.03 -10.03 -12.14
N LYS A 3 20.03 -9.84 -11.27
CA LYS A 3 20.14 -9.69 -9.80
C LYS A 3 18.79 -9.12 -9.28
N ILE A 4 18.46 -9.45 -8.02
CA ILE A 4 17.37 -8.86 -7.20
C ILE A 4 16.03 -9.59 -7.52
N ILE A 5 15.42 -10.47 -6.70
CA ILE A 5 15.45 -10.72 -5.25
C ILE A 5 15.19 -12.22 -4.99
N THR A 6 16.19 -12.92 -4.45
CA THR A 6 16.01 -14.24 -3.82
C THR A 6 16.07 -14.04 -2.32
N VAL A 7 14.99 -13.51 -1.75
CA VAL A 7 14.67 -13.47 -0.31
C VAL A 7 13.14 -13.35 -0.32
N ILE A 8 12.34 -14.30 0.17
CA ILE A 8 12.12 -14.55 1.59
C ILE A 8 11.77 -16.04 1.73
N VAL A 9 12.78 -16.80 2.18
CA VAL A 9 12.60 -18.08 2.84
C VAL A 9 12.10 -17.78 4.27
N LEU A 10 11.13 -18.58 4.73
CA LEU A 10 10.58 -18.67 6.09
C LEU A 10 9.51 -17.64 6.50
N PHE A 11 8.27 -17.91 6.09
CA PHE A 11 7.07 -17.49 6.85
C PHE A 11 6.95 -18.31 8.14
N ILE A 12 7.90 -18.15 9.06
CA ILE A 12 7.71 -18.58 10.45
C ILE A 12 6.72 -17.60 11.07
N GLY A 13 5.55 -18.13 11.45
CA GLY A 13 4.56 -17.39 12.21
C GLY A 13 5.14 -16.85 13.51
N MET A 14 5.07 -15.54 13.71
CA MET A 14 5.29 -14.91 15.00
C MET A 14 4.15 -13.95 15.34
N ASN A 15 3.26 -14.51 16.16
CA ASN A 15 2.66 -13.95 17.37
C ASN A 15 2.27 -12.47 17.39
N ALA A 16 0.98 -12.28 17.62
CA ALA A 16 0.35 -11.04 18.02
C ALA A 16 1.07 -10.41 19.23
N ILE A 17 1.71 -9.26 19.02
CA ILE A 17 1.99 -8.31 20.10
C ILE A 17 1.09 -7.11 19.87
N ALA A 18 -0.02 -7.11 20.60
CA ALA A 18 -0.87 -5.96 20.79
C ALA A 18 -0.10 -4.94 21.66
N GLN A 19 0.39 -3.84 21.06
CA GLN A 19 0.84 -2.68 21.83
C GLN A 19 0.37 -1.37 21.20
N ARG A 20 -0.53 -0.72 21.94
CA ARG A 20 -0.87 0.71 21.89
C ARG A 20 0.44 1.50 22.01
N SER A 21 0.85 2.29 21.02
CA SER A 21 2.01 3.18 21.15
C SER A 21 1.97 4.33 20.16
N GLU A 22 2.66 5.41 20.54
CA GLU A 22 2.99 6.63 19.79
C GLU A 22 3.23 6.35 18.30
N LYS A 23 2.98 7.33 17.42
CA LYS A 23 3.18 7.21 15.97
C LYS A 23 4.64 6.81 15.64
N LYS A 24 4.97 5.52 15.72
CA LYS A 24 6.21 4.96 15.22
C LYS A 24 6.20 5.18 13.72
N VAL A 25 7.27 5.79 13.21
CA VAL A 25 7.60 5.75 11.79
C VAL A 25 7.63 4.26 11.43
N ILE A 26 6.64 3.81 10.66
CA ILE A 26 6.59 2.42 10.22
C ILE A 26 7.65 2.30 9.13
N ASP A 27 8.67 1.51 9.40
CA ASP A 27 9.69 1.13 8.44
C ASP A 27 9.05 0.57 7.13
N PRO A 28 9.51 1.01 5.93
CA PRO A 28 8.96 0.58 4.66
C PRO A 28 8.89 -0.94 4.47
N GLU A 29 9.89 -1.69 4.94
CA GLU A 29 9.92 -3.15 4.82
C GLU A 29 8.85 -3.79 5.70
N THR A 30 8.74 -3.34 6.95
CA THR A 30 7.68 -3.77 7.87
C THR A 30 6.29 -3.49 7.31
N PHE A 31 6.10 -2.33 6.65
CA PHE A 31 4.84 -2.00 6.00
C PHE A 31 4.55 -2.93 4.82
N ALA A 32 5.55 -3.18 3.98
CA ALA A 32 5.44 -4.04 2.82
C ALA A 32 5.07 -5.48 3.23
N GLN A 33 5.78 -6.01 4.22
CA GLN A 33 5.53 -7.33 4.78
C GLN A 33 4.09 -7.48 5.27
N LYS A 34 3.62 -6.59 6.14
CA LYS A 34 2.26 -6.67 6.71
C LYS A 34 1.17 -6.60 5.64
N ASN A 35 1.37 -5.77 4.61
CA ASN A 35 0.41 -5.69 3.51
C ASN A 35 0.42 -6.94 2.64
N THR A 36 1.59 -7.51 2.38
CA THR A 36 1.70 -8.78 1.64
C THR A 36 1.05 -9.90 2.43
N GLU A 37 1.36 -10.08 3.72
CA GLU A 37 0.75 -11.09 4.58
C GLU A 37 -0.78 -10.99 4.59
N ARG A 38 -1.29 -9.75 4.68
CA ARG A 38 -2.72 -9.50 4.61
C ARG A 38 -3.29 -9.88 3.24
N SER A 39 -2.66 -9.49 2.15
CA SER A 39 -3.07 -9.86 0.80
C SER A 39 -3.02 -11.38 0.60
N THR A 40 -2.00 -12.06 1.11
CA THR A 40 -1.89 -13.53 1.12
C THR A 40 -3.07 -14.15 1.83
N LYS A 41 -3.39 -13.69 3.04
CA LYS A 41 -4.52 -14.20 3.82
C LYS A 41 -5.87 -13.93 3.15
N GLU A 42 -6.06 -12.73 2.60
CA GLU A 42 -7.34 -12.31 2.03
C GLU A 42 -7.54 -12.91 0.62
N LEU A 43 -6.49 -13.11 -0.18
CA LEU A 43 -6.58 -13.52 -1.58
C LEU A 43 -6.04 -14.94 -1.87
N GLY A 44 -5.37 -15.58 -0.91
CA GLY A 44 -4.75 -16.89 -1.12
C GLY A 44 -3.61 -16.84 -2.12
N LEU A 45 -2.66 -15.92 -1.94
CA LEU A 45 -1.54 -15.73 -2.86
C LEU A 45 -0.56 -16.91 -2.79
N ASN A 46 -0.07 -17.37 -3.95
CA ASN A 46 1.04 -18.32 -4.01
C ASN A 46 2.40 -17.61 -3.81
N GLU A 47 3.49 -18.37 -3.68
CA GLU A 47 4.84 -17.82 -3.39
C GLU A 47 5.29 -16.76 -4.41
N ASP A 48 5.10 -17.02 -5.70
CA ASP A 48 5.45 -16.09 -6.77
C ASP A 48 4.64 -14.78 -6.70
N GLN A 49 3.35 -14.88 -6.40
CA GLN A 49 2.47 -13.73 -6.23
C GLN A 49 2.84 -12.93 -4.99
N GLN A 50 3.20 -13.60 -3.90
CA GLN A 50 3.61 -12.95 -2.66
C GLN A 50 4.88 -12.14 -2.85
N ALA A 51 5.89 -12.69 -3.53
CA ALA A 51 7.13 -11.98 -3.85
C ALA A 51 6.84 -10.70 -4.66
N LYS A 52 6.04 -10.80 -5.73
CA LYS A 52 5.68 -9.65 -6.56
C LYS A 52 4.88 -8.59 -5.79
N VAL A 53 3.91 -9.01 -4.96
CA VAL A 53 3.13 -8.08 -4.12
C VAL A 53 4.02 -7.40 -3.07
N TYR A 54 4.98 -8.12 -2.50
CA TYR A 54 5.96 -7.56 -1.56
C TYR A 54 6.82 -6.49 -2.22
N ASP A 55 7.43 -6.78 -3.37
CA ASP A 55 8.29 -5.82 -4.09
C ASP A 55 7.52 -4.56 -4.46
N MET A 56 6.30 -4.73 -4.98
CA MET A 56 5.39 -3.62 -5.26
C MET A 56 5.11 -2.79 -3.99
N ASN A 57 4.76 -3.45 -2.88
CA ASN A 57 4.44 -2.76 -1.64
C ASN A 57 5.66 -2.02 -1.05
N LEU A 58 6.85 -2.61 -1.15
CA LEU A 58 8.10 -2.02 -0.67
C LEU A 58 8.43 -0.74 -1.44
N ARG A 59 8.40 -0.81 -2.77
CA ARG A 59 8.62 0.36 -3.63
C ARG A 59 7.62 1.48 -3.33
N ASN A 60 6.34 1.15 -3.20
CA ASN A 60 5.30 2.13 -2.85
C ASN A 60 5.52 2.73 -1.44
N ALA A 61 5.99 1.93 -0.48
CA ALA A 61 6.27 2.39 0.87
C ALA A 61 7.47 3.35 0.91
N GLN A 62 8.55 3.02 0.17
CA GLN A 62 9.73 3.86 0.03
C GLN A 62 9.39 5.20 -0.62
N GLU A 63 8.63 5.18 -1.73
CA GLU A 63 8.18 6.41 -2.40
C GLU A 63 7.35 7.29 -1.46
N ARG A 64 6.43 6.68 -0.72
CA ARG A 64 5.60 7.40 0.25
C ARG A 64 6.43 8.01 1.37
N THR A 65 7.47 7.33 1.85
CA THR A 65 8.38 7.84 2.88
C THR A 65 9.20 9.01 2.35
N SER A 66 9.76 8.92 1.12
CA SER A 66 10.47 10.05 0.48
C SER A 66 9.57 11.28 0.37
N LYS A 67 8.36 11.12 -0.19
CA LYS A 67 7.37 12.20 -0.31
C LYS A 67 6.94 12.77 1.03
N MET A 68 6.98 11.98 2.11
CA MET A 68 6.67 12.46 3.46
C MET A 68 7.80 13.35 4.00
N GLU A 69 9.04 12.91 3.86
CA GLU A 69 10.21 13.66 4.33
C GLU A 69 10.37 14.98 3.56
N GLU A 70 10.20 14.97 2.23
CA GLU A 70 10.18 16.18 1.40
C GLU A 70 9.14 17.22 1.87
N ARG A 71 7.95 16.74 2.25
CA ARG A 71 6.88 17.60 2.79
C ARG A 71 7.16 18.09 4.21
N LYS A 72 7.98 17.38 4.98
CA LYS A 72 8.35 17.73 6.35
C LYS A 72 9.48 18.77 6.36
N SER A 73 10.39 18.72 5.39
CA SER A 73 11.46 19.70 5.21
C SER A 73 11.01 20.99 4.50
N GLY A 74 9.90 20.96 3.76
CA GLY A 74 9.35 22.14 3.07
C GLY A 74 8.52 23.07 3.94
N GLU A 75 8.43 24.35 3.55
CA GLU A 75 7.49 25.30 4.15
C GLU A 75 6.04 24.82 3.96
N ARG A 76 5.25 24.86 5.03
CA ARG A 76 3.82 24.50 5.01
C ARG A 76 2.99 25.61 4.38
N LYS A 77 3.04 25.75 3.06
CA LYS A 77 2.13 26.63 2.31
C LYS A 77 0.85 25.90 1.96
N LYS A 78 -0.28 26.63 2.04
CA LYS A 78 -1.58 26.11 1.60
C LYS A 78 -1.51 25.94 0.08
N PRO A 79 -1.79 24.75 -0.48
CA PRO A 79 -1.74 24.55 -1.91
C PRO A 79 -2.78 25.42 -2.61
N THR A 80 -2.39 26.00 -3.74
CA THR A 80 -3.26 26.66 -4.72
C THR A 80 -4.27 25.65 -5.31
N GLU A 81 -5.28 26.14 -6.02
CA GLU A 81 -6.26 25.23 -6.64
C GLU A 81 -5.63 24.39 -7.75
N GLU A 82 -4.74 24.97 -8.56
CA GLU A 82 -4.01 24.25 -9.60
C GLU A 82 -3.12 23.13 -9.01
N GLU A 83 -2.37 23.40 -7.94
CA GLU A 83 -1.58 22.37 -7.25
C GLU A 83 -2.44 21.25 -6.64
N ARG A 84 -3.68 21.56 -6.25
CA ARG A 84 -4.62 20.55 -5.75
C ARG A 84 -5.10 19.65 -6.87
N GLU A 85 -5.48 20.22 -8.01
CA GLU A 85 -5.90 19.45 -9.17
C GLU A 85 -4.75 18.58 -9.71
N ALA A 86 -3.53 19.14 -9.80
CA ALA A 86 -2.34 18.36 -10.17
C ALA A 86 -2.11 17.18 -9.22
N ARG A 87 -2.23 17.39 -7.90
CA ARG A 87 -2.11 16.32 -6.90
C ARG A 87 -3.21 15.27 -7.01
N LYS A 88 -4.44 15.66 -7.36
CA LYS A 88 -5.55 14.71 -7.58
C LYS A 88 -5.25 13.85 -8.80
N ALA A 89 -4.85 14.46 -9.91
CA ALA A 89 -4.48 13.74 -11.14
C ALA A 89 -3.30 12.77 -10.89
N GLU A 90 -2.27 13.21 -10.16
CA GLU A 90 -1.16 12.34 -9.75
C GLU A 90 -1.66 11.15 -8.93
N MET A 91 -2.53 11.39 -7.94
CA MET A 91 -3.08 10.31 -7.11
C MET A 91 -3.91 9.32 -7.92
N GLU A 92 -4.73 9.79 -8.86
CA GLU A 92 -5.51 8.92 -9.74
C GLU A 92 -4.61 8.07 -10.65
N ALA A 93 -3.57 8.67 -11.22
CA ALA A 93 -2.57 7.95 -12.01
C ALA A 93 -1.87 6.87 -11.19
N GLN A 94 -1.47 7.17 -9.94
CA GLN A 94 -0.87 6.19 -9.04
C GLN A 94 -1.83 5.05 -8.69
N LEU A 95 -3.11 5.35 -8.45
CA LEU A 95 -4.13 4.33 -8.18
C LEU A 95 -4.33 3.40 -9.37
N ASN A 96 -4.36 3.96 -10.58
CA ASN A 96 -4.51 3.18 -11.81
C ASN A 96 -3.27 2.31 -12.08
N ALA A 97 -2.06 2.87 -11.94
CA ALA A 97 -0.83 2.11 -12.09
C ALA A 97 -0.75 0.93 -11.10
N HIS A 98 -1.09 1.18 -9.84
CA HIS A 98 -1.15 0.13 -8.82
C HIS A 98 -2.21 -0.94 -9.15
N LYS A 99 -3.37 -0.53 -9.66
CA LYS A 99 -4.43 -1.46 -10.07
C LYS A 99 -3.97 -2.36 -11.22
N GLU A 100 -3.31 -1.81 -12.23
CA GLU A 100 -2.82 -2.58 -13.37
C GLU A 100 -1.67 -3.53 -12.97
N GLU A 101 -0.78 -3.12 -12.07
CA GLU A 101 0.24 -4.01 -11.52
C GLU A 101 -0.37 -5.18 -10.74
N MET A 102 -1.38 -4.91 -9.91
CA MET A 102 -2.13 -5.97 -9.21
C MET A 102 -2.86 -6.90 -10.20
N ARG A 103 -3.41 -6.39 -11.30
CA ARG A 103 -4.02 -7.20 -12.35
C ARG A 103 -3.01 -8.16 -12.99
N GLY A 104 -1.75 -7.73 -13.15
CA GLY A 104 -0.68 -8.58 -13.69
C GLY A 104 -0.16 -9.66 -12.73
N ILE A 105 -0.39 -9.49 -11.41
CA ILE A 105 0.05 -10.45 -10.38
C ILE A 105 -1.05 -11.44 -10.04
N LEU A 106 -2.29 -10.99 -9.95
CA LEU A 106 -3.44 -11.77 -9.51
C LEU A 106 -4.09 -12.53 -10.65
N ASN A 107 -4.71 -13.67 -10.34
CA ASN A 107 -5.68 -14.28 -11.26
C ASN A 107 -7.02 -13.53 -11.22
N THR A 108 -7.93 -13.88 -12.14
CA THR A 108 -9.23 -13.21 -12.28
C THR A 108 -10.04 -13.19 -10.98
N GLU A 109 -10.16 -14.31 -10.29
CA GLU A 109 -10.97 -14.42 -9.07
C GLU A 109 -10.36 -13.60 -7.92
N GLN A 110 -9.04 -13.70 -7.75
CA GLN A 110 -8.29 -12.92 -6.77
C GLN A 110 -8.42 -11.42 -7.03
N PHE A 111 -8.33 -11.00 -8.30
CA PHE A 111 -8.45 -9.60 -8.68
C PHE A 111 -9.85 -9.04 -8.40
N GLN A 112 -10.91 -9.78 -8.75
CA GLN A 112 -12.30 -9.38 -8.44
C GLN A 112 -12.53 -9.25 -6.93
N LYS A 113 -12.00 -10.19 -6.15
CA LYS A 113 -12.05 -10.12 -4.69
C LYS A 113 -11.30 -8.89 -4.15
N TRP A 114 -10.11 -8.64 -4.68
CA TRP A 114 -9.32 -7.46 -4.34
C TRP A 114 -10.06 -6.16 -4.67
N GLU A 115 -10.66 -6.03 -5.86
CA GLU A 115 -11.46 -4.84 -6.24
C GLU A 115 -12.61 -4.60 -5.26
N THR A 116 -13.36 -5.66 -4.93
CA THR A 116 -14.46 -5.59 -3.94
C THR A 116 -13.97 -5.11 -2.58
N MET A 117 -12.80 -5.58 -2.15
CA MET A 117 -12.20 -5.16 -0.88
C MET A 117 -11.77 -3.69 -0.91
N GLN A 118 -11.25 -3.21 -2.04
CA GLN A 118 -10.86 -1.81 -2.22
C GLN A 118 -12.08 -0.88 -2.20
N GLU A 119 -13.19 -1.27 -2.83
CA GLU A 119 -14.45 -0.53 -2.76
C GLU A 119 -14.99 -0.41 -1.33
N LYS A 120 -15.01 -1.53 -0.59
CA LYS A 120 -15.46 -1.56 0.81
C LYS A 120 -14.62 -0.63 1.68
N ARG A 121 -13.29 -0.64 1.50
CA ARG A 121 -12.38 0.31 2.18
C ARG A 121 -12.70 1.77 1.82
N GLY A 122 -13.02 2.06 0.57
CA GLY A 122 -13.44 3.38 0.11
C GLY A 122 -14.75 3.86 0.75
N LYS A 123 -15.78 3.00 0.78
CA LYS A 123 -17.09 3.29 1.38
C LYS A 123 -16.97 3.55 2.89
N ASN A 124 -16.20 2.73 3.60
CA ASN A 124 -15.98 2.88 5.04
C ASN A 124 -15.26 4.19 5.40
N LYS A 125 -14.31 4.64 4.57
CA LYS A 125 -13.66 5.96 4.74
C LYS A 125 -14.63 7.13 4.54
N LYS A 126 -15.53 7.05 3.55
CA LYS A 126 -16.55 8.08 3.29
C LYS A 126 -17.59 8.15 4.43
N GLY A 127 -18.05 7.01 4.94
CA GLY A 127 -18.97 6.95 6.08
C GLY A 127 -18.37 7.53 7.36
N ALA A 128 -17.12 7.17 7.68
CA ALA A 128 -16.42 7.70 8.86
C ALA A 128 -16.13 9.21 8.80
N LYS A 129 -16.01 9.78 7.59
CA LYS A 129 -15.83 11.23 7.39
C LYS A 129 -17.14 12.00 7.64
N LYS A 130 -18.29 11.45 7.22
CA LYS A 130 -19.62 12.05 7.43
C LYS A 130 -20.06 12.11 8.89
N MET A 131 -19.64 11.14 9.73
CA MET A 131 -19.94 11.16 11.18
C MET A 131 -19.08 12.15 11.98
N LYS A 132 -18.01 12.70 11.38
CA LYS A 132 -17.03 13.57 12.06
C LYS A 132 -17.10 15.04 11.61
N SER A 133 -17.97 15.39 10.67
CA SER A 133 -18.31 16.78 10.33
C SER A 133 -19.66 17.13 10.90
#